data_AF-W1XDQ1-F1
#
_entry.id   AF-W1XDQ1-F1
#
_cell.length_a   1.000
_cell.length_b   1.000
_cell.length_c   1.000
_cell.angle_alpha   90.00
_cell.angle_beta   90.00
_cell.angle_gamma   90.00
#
_symmetry.space_group_name_H-M   'P 1'
#
loop_
_entity.id
_entity.type
_entity.pdbx_description
1 polymer ?
#
loop_
_entity_poly.entity_id
_entity_poly.type
_entity_poly.pdbx_seq_one_letter_code
_entity_poly.pdbx_strand_id
1 'polypeptide(L)' 'DARAPFRYDGSQVDTMDGMTGHIPGAVNHFYESGYTVDGPKSLKDLEAEYYNEIYQNRPVVTYCGSGVTAC' A
#
# COMPACT_ATOMS: atom_id res chain seq x y z
N ASP A 1 -2.42 -1.96 2.25
CA ASP A 1 -1.80 -0.94 3.13
C ASP A 1 -0.86 -0.11 2.28
N ALA A 2 -1.16 1.19 2.13
CA ALA A 2 -0.41 2.12 1.28
C ALA A 2 0.76 2.82 1.98
N ARG A 3 1.03 2.50 3.25
CA ARG A 3 2.14 3.07 4.01
C ARG A 3 3.49 2.49 3.55
N ALA A 4 4.56 3.19 3.94
CA ALA A 4 5.93 2.73 3.68
C ALA A 4 6.21 1.35 4.31
N PRO A 5 7.09 0.52 3.73
CA PRO A 5 7.34 -0.84 4.19
C PRO A 5 7.70 -0.94 5.67
N PHE A 6 8.50 -0.01 6.20
CA PHE A 6 8.91 0.02 7.60
C PHE A 6 7.78 0.36 8.60
N ARG A 7 6.71 1.03 8.14
CA ARG A 7 5.49 1.23 8.94
C ARG A 7 4.61 -0.02 8.91
N TYR A 8 4.54 -0.66 7.75
CA TYR A 8 3.81 -1.91 7.56
C TYR A 8 4.43 -3.06 8.37
N ASP A 9 5.74 -3.28 8.29
CA ASP A 9 6.42 -4.36 9.02
C ASP A 9 6.56 -4.10 10.52
N GLY A 10 6.33 -2.85 10.94
CA GLY A 10 6.37 -2.41 12.34
C GLY A 10 7.78 -2.14 12.88
N SER A 11 8.80 -2.07 12.03
CA SER A 11 10.15 -1.66 12.40
C SER A 11 10.24 -0.18 12.81
N GLN A 12 9.26 0.64 12.40
CA GLN A 12 9.10 2.01 12.87
C GLN A 12 7.72 2.25 13.47
N VAL A 13 7.69 2.92 14.63
CA VAL A 13 6.45 3.39 15.26
C VAL A 13 5.78 4.43 14.39
N ASP A 14 4.49 4.25 14.17
CA ASP A 14 3.67 5.27 13.54
C ASP A 14 3.55 6.47 14.47
N THR A 15 4.08 7.62 14.07
CA THR A 15 4.04 8.84 14.89
C THR A 15 2.62 9.37 15.06
N MET A 16 1.68 8.97 14.19
CA MET A 16 0.29 9.38 14.25
C MET A 16 -0.51 8.56 15.27
N ASP A 17 -0.31 7.24 15.29
CA ASP A 17 -1.19 6.30 15.99
C ASP A 17 -0.52 5.69 17.24
N GLY A 18 0.80 5.82 17.37
CA GLY A 18 1.62 5.24 18.44
C GLY A 18 1.77 3.72 18.38
N MET A 19 1.20 3.06 17.37
CA MET A 19 1.26 1.62 17.15
C MET A 19 2.22 1.27 16.00
N THR A 20 2.61 0.00 15.91
CA THR A 20 3.45 -0.56 14.85
C THR A 20 2.73 -1.69 14.11
N GLY A 21 3.16 -1.95 12.88
CA GLY A 21 2.70 -3.09 12.11
C GLY A 21 1.46 -2.76 11.27
N HIS A 22 0.71 -3.81 10.95
CA HIS A 22 -0.42 -3.75 10.03
C HIS A 22 -1.57 -4.65 10.49
N ILE A 23 -2.74 -4.44 9.88
CA ILE A 23 -3.91 -5.30 10.09
C ILE A 23 -3.57 -6.72 9.58
N PRO A 24 -3.79 -7.79 10.38
CA PRO A 24 -3.51 -9.15 9.94
C PRO A 24 -4.16 -9.51 8.61
N GLY A 25 -3.38 -10.04 7.67
CA GLY A 25 -3.83 -10.41 6.33
C GLY A 25 -3.82 -9.26 5.31
N ALA A 26 -3.48 -8.03 5.73
CA ALA A 26 -3.20 -6.95 4.78
C ALA A 26 -1.96 -7.29 3.93
N VAL A 27 -1.93 -6.77 2.70
CA VAL A 27 -0.74 -6.77 1.83
C VAL A 27 -0.23 -5.33 1.73
N ASN A 28 1.09 -5.17 1.71
CA ASN A 28 1.72 -3.85 1.54
C ASN A 28 1.85 -3.52 0.05
N HIS A 29 1.26 -2.39 -0.33
CA HIS A 29 1.38 -1.77 -1.65
C HIS A 29 1.73 -0.31 -1.42
N PHE A 30 3.01 -0.02 -1.21
CA PHE A 30 3.47 1.32 -0.85
C PHE A 30 3.18 2.33 -1.96
N TYR A 31 2.46 3.42 -1.68
CA TYR A 31 1.97 4.30 -2.74
C TYR A 31 3.06 4.85 -3.69
N GLU A 32 4.27 5.15 -3.18
CA GLU A 32 5.37 5.66 -4.03
C GLU A 32 5.91 4.60 -4.98
N SER A 33 5.71 3.30 -4.71
CA SER A 33 6.09 2.24 -5.66
C SER A 33 5.34 2.38 -6.97
N GLY A 34 4.16 3.01 -6.99
CA GLY A 34 3.39 3.29 -8.20
C GLY A 34 4.02 4.33 -9.14
N TYR A 35 5.14 4.96 -8.74
CA TYR A 35 5.77 6.06 -9.46
C TYR A 35 7.21 5.75 -9.84
N THR A 36 7.64 6.36 -10.93
CA THR A 36 9.04 6.49 -11.38
C THR A 36 9.46 7.95 -11.22
N VAL A 37 10.72 8.25 -11.53
CA VAL A 37 11.24 9.63 -11.56
C VAL A 37 10.52 10.53 -12.57
N ASP A 38 9.88 9.94 -13.59
CA ASP A 38 9.22 10.64 -14.69
C ASP A 38 7.70 10.75 -14.51
N GLY A 39 7.14 10.14 -13.45
CA GLY A 39 5.69 10.14 -13.18
C GLY A 39 5.15 8.75 -12.83
N PRO A 40 3.84 8.50 -12.98
CA PRO A 40 3.26 7.19 -12.69
C PRO A 40 3.88 6.08 -13.55
N LYS A 41 3.98 4.88 -12.99
CA LYS A 41 4.28 3.66 -13.76
C LYS A 41 3.25 3.44 -14.87
N SER A 42 3.63 2.67 -15.89
CA SER A 42 2.71 2.32 -16.95
C SER A 42 1.53 1.48 -16.42
N LEU A 43 0.38 1.55 -17.08
CA LEU A 43 -0.79 0.73 -16.71
C LEU A 43 -0.43 -0.76 -16.66
N LYS A 44 0.39 -1.23 -17.61
CA LYS A 44 0.84 -2.62 -17.67
C LYS A 44 1.64 -3.04 -16.43
N ASP A 45 2.53 -2.17 -15.96
CA ASP A 45 3.34 -2.46 -14.78
C ASP A 45 2.48 -2.46 -13.51
N LEU A 46 1.54 -1.52 -13.42
CA LEU A 46 0.59 -1.45 -12.31
C LEU A 46 -0.34 -2.68 -12.31
N GLU A 47 -0.88 -3.10 -13.45
CA GLU A 47 -1.71 -4.31 -13.55
C GLU A 47 -0.95 -5.57 -13.12
N ALA A 48 0.35 -5.65 -13.42
CA ALA A 48 1.19 -6.76 -12.96
C ALA A 48 1.42 -6.71 -11.44
N GLU A 49 1.65 -5.53 -10.87
CA GLU A 49 1.85 -5.31 -9.44
C GLU A 49 0.59 -5.65 -8.62
N TYR A 50 -0.59 -5.29 -9.11
CA TYR A 50 -1.88 -5.48 -8.44
C TYR A 50 -2.68 -6.69 -8.95
N TYR A 51 -2.05 -7.60 -9.70
CA TYR A 51 -2.75 -8.70 -10.36
C TYR A 51 -3.59 -9.54 -9.38
N ASN A 52 -3.01 -9.87 -8.22
CA ASN A 52 -3.69 -10.69 -7.22
C ASN A 52 -4.86 -9.95 -6.57
N GLU A 53 -4.81 -8.64 -6.47
CA GLU A 53 -5.83 -7.81 -5.85
C GLU A 53 -7.01 -7.57 -6.81
N ILE A 54 -6.71 -7.32 -8.09
CA ILE A 54 -7.72 -6.99 -9.11
C ILE A 54 -8.50 -8.24 -9.54
N TYR A 55 -7.82 -9.37 -9.74
CA TYR A 55 -8.41 -10.55 -10.39
C TYR A 55 -8.97 -11.61 -9.43
N GLN A 56 -8.93 -11.40 -8.11
CA GLN A 56 -9.45 -12.35 -7.13
C GLN A 56 -10.98 -12.33 -6.91
N ASN A 57 -11.73 -11.56 -7.72
CA ASN A 57 -13.20 -11.41 -7.62
C ASN A 57 -13.71 -11.23 -6.18
N ARG A 58 -12.99 -10.42 -5.40
CA ARG A 58 -13.30 -10.09 -4.01
C ARG A 58 -13.23 -8.58 -3.81
N PRO A 59 -14.04 -8.00 -2.91
CA PRO A 59 -13.89 -6.59 -2.57
C PRO A 59 -12.47 -6.29 -2.07
N VAL A 60 -11.91 -5.19 -2.53
CA VAL A 60 -10.61 -4.68 -2.07
C VAL A 60 -10.85 -3.48 -1.16
N VAL A 61 -10.16 -3.47 -0.03
CA VAL A 61 -10.13 -2.33 0.89
C VAL A 61 -8.71 -1.78 0.92
N THR A 62 -8.57 -0.48 0.62
CA THR A 62 -7.31 0.24 0.76
C THR A 62 -7.34 1.05 2.05
N TYR A 63 -6.17 1.20 2.67
CA TYR A 63 -6.00 2.03 3.87
C TYR A 63 -4.55 2.52 3.97
N CYS A 64 -4.37 3.61 4.70
CA CYS A 64 -3.09 4.08 5.21
C CYS A 64 -3.31 4.68 6.62
N GLY A 65 -2.38 5.50 7.12
CA GLY A 65 -2.54 6.11 8.46
C GLY A 65 -3.68 7.14 8.53
N SER A 66 -3.85 7.97 7.49
CA SER A 66 -4.85 9.06 7.46
C SER A 66 -5.90 8.94 6.36
N GLY A 67 -5.83 7.90 5.54
CA GLY A 67 -6.65 7.74 4.33
C GLY A 67 -6.18 8.53 3.10
N VAL A 68 -5.14 9.38 3.21
CA VAL A 68 -4.67 10.23 2.10
C VAL A 68 -3.92 9.45 1.02
N THR A 69 -2.98 8.60 1.38
CA THR A 69 -2.19 7.86 0.37
C THR A 69 -2.84 6.58 -0.13
N ALA A 70 -4.05 6.27 0.36
CA ALA A 70 -4.80 5.07 0.00
C ALA A 70 -5.91 5.33 -1.04
N CYS A 71 -6.05 6.58 -1.50
CA CYS A 71 -7.04 7.00 -2.49
C CYS A 71 -6.59 6.75 -3.93
#